data_AF-A0A3B1B7U7-F1
#
_entry.id   AF-A0A3B1B7U7-F1
#
_cell.length_a   1.000
_cell.length_b   1.000
_cell.length_c   1.000
_cell.angle_alpha   90.00
_cell.angle_beta   90.00
_cell.angle_gamma   90.00
#
_symmetry.space_group_name_H-M   'P 1'
#
loop_
_entity.id
_entity.type
_entity.pdbx_description
1 polymer ?
#
loop_
_entity_poly.entity_id
_entity_poly.type
_entity_poly.pdbx_seq_one_letter_code
_entity_poly.pdbx_strand_id
1 'polypeptide(L)'
;MQILDRYIGRSVLWSSFIALTVLLTLFTFFAFMDEVGDIGKGNYGTWQAVQYVLLTVPKLAYQLFPVAALIGCTIGLGVLASNSELTVMRAAGVSLGRIVWSVMKVGLLIVIVSLV
;
A
#
# COMPACT_ATOMS: atom_id res chain seq x y z
N MET A 1 8.58 -25.05 3.89
CA MET A 1 8.15 -24.22 2.73
C MET A 1 8.08 -22.73 3.10
N GLN A 2 9.16 -22.13 3.62
CA GLN A 2 9.18 -20.67 3.87
C GLN A 2 9.35 -19.84 2.58
N ILE A 3 9.83 -20.48 1.51
CA ILE A 3 10.10 -19.83 0.22
C ILE A 3 8.80 -19.36 -0.44
N LEU A 4 7.78 -20.24 -0.53
CA LEU A 4 6.47 -19.88 -1.10
C LEU A 4 5.79 -18.77 -0.28
N ASP A 5 5.76 -18.93 1.05
CA ASP A 5 5.19 -17.93 1.96
C ASP A 5 5.85 -16.56 1.77
N ARG A 6 7.18 -16.53 1.70
CA ARG A 6 7.96 -15.31 1.52
C ARG A 6 7.82 -14.73 0.12
N TYR A 7 7.65 -15.57 -0.90
CA TYR A 7 7.45 -15.13 -2.28
C TYR A 7 6.07 -14.49 -2.49
N ILE A 8 5.00 -15.17 -2.06
CA ILE A 8 3.63 -14.63 -2.08
C ILE A 8 3.58 -13.35 -1.25
N GLY A 9 4.14 -13.40 -0.04
CA GLY A 9 4.17 -12.27 0.87
C GLY A 9 4.94 -11.07 0.31
N ARG A 10 6.10 -11.30 -0.33
CA ARG A 10 6.89 -10.25 -0.98
C ARG A 10 6.12 -9.64 -2.14
N SER A 11 5.46 -10.45 -2.97
CA SER A 11 4.63 -9.95 -4.08
C SER A 11 3.53 -9.01 -3.57
N VAL A 12 2.76 -9.46 -2.58
CA VAL A 12 1.69 -8.66 -1.97
C VAL A 12 2.23 -7.39 -1.32
N LEU A 13 3.32 -7.46 -0.54
CA LEU A 13 3.95 -6.28 0.07
C LEU A 13 4.36 -5.24 -0.96
N TRP A 14 5.04 -5.66 -2.03
CA TRP A 14 5.48 -4.74 -3.07
C TRP A 14 4.30 -4.11 -3.80
N SER A 15 3.28 -4.90 -4.16
CA SER A 15 2.08 -4.39 -4.81
C SER A 15 1.31 -3.41 -3.89
N SER A 16 1.21 -3.69 -2.59
CA SER A 16 0.60 -2.77 -1.61
C SER A 16 1.40 -1.49 -1.43
N PHE A 17 2.73 -1.58 -1.38
CA PHE A 17 3.60 -0.40 -1.27
C PHE A 17 3.51 0.50 -2.51
N ILE A 18 3.48 -0.09 -3.70
CA ILE A 18 3.29 0.63 -4.96
C ILE A 18 1.91 1.30 -4.97
N ALA A 19 0.85 0.58 -4.62
CA ALA A 19 -0.50 1.14 -4.54
C ALA A 19 -0.58 2.30 -3.54
N LEU A 20 0.04 2.16 -2.37
CA LEU A 20 0.11 3.20 -1.34
C LEU A 20 0.85 4.44 -1.86
N THR A 21 1.98 4.26 -2.56
CA THR A 21 2.76 5.36 -3.13
C THR A 21 1.96 6.13 -4.17
N VAL A 22 1.22 5.43 -5.04
CA VAL A 22 0.35 6.05 -6.04
C VAL A 22 -0.75 6.86 -5.37
N LEU A 23 -1.46 6.27 -4.40
CA LEU A 23 -2.51 6.96 -3.66
C LEU A 23 -1.95 8.17 -2.89
N LEU A 24 -0.84 8.00 -2.17
CA LEU A 24 -0.18 9.09 -1.45
C LEU A 24 0.18 10.24 -2.37
N THR A 25 0.77 9.95 -3.53
CA THR A 25 1.16 10.98 -4.50
C THR A 25 -0.06 11.78 -4.95
N LEU A 26 -1.15 11.09 -5.30
CA LEU A 26 -2.39 11.73 -5.74
C LEU A 26 -3.04 12.57 -4.63
N PHE A 27 -3.17 12.03 -3.43
CA PHE A 27 -3.81 12.72 -2.31
C PHE A 27 -2.95 13.88 -1.76
N THR A 28 -1.63 13.73 -1.78
CA THR A 28 -0.70 14.81 -1.42
C THR A 28 -0.78 15.94 -2.43
N PHE A 29 -0.94 15.63 -3.71
CA PHE A 29 -1.19 16.64 -4.75
C PHE A 29 -2.51 17.38 -4.52
N PHE A 30 -3.59 16.67 -4.19
CA PHE A 30 -4.86 17.33 -3.83
C PHE A 30 -4.73 18.20 -2.57
N ALA A 31 -4.07 17.70 -1.51
CA ALA A 31 -3.83 18.49 -0.31
C ALA A 31 -3.02 19.77 -0.61
N PHE A 32 -2.04 19.70 -1.52
CA PHE A 32 -1.32 20.89 -1.97
C PHE A 32 -2.20 21.84 -2.76
N MET A 33 -3.03 21.34 -3.68
CA MET A 33 -3.97 22.17 -4.45
C MET A 33 -5.01 22.86 -3.59
N ASP A 34 -5.51 22.20 -2.55
CA ASP A 34 -6.42 22.81 -1.57
C ASP A 34 -5.74 23.99 -0.88
N GLU A 35 -4.46 23.84 -0.55
CA GLU A 35 -3.66 24.85 0.13
C GLU A 35 -3.30 26.05 -0.76
N VAL A 36 -3.24 25.88 -2.09
CA VAL A 36 -2.94 26.96 -3.05
C VAL A 36 -3.93 28.11 -2.94
N GLY A 37 -5.19 27.85 -2.62
CA GLY A 37 -6.23 28.88 -2.46
C GLY A 37 -6.03 29.81 -1.28
N ASP A 38 -5.20 29.41 -0.30
CA ASP A 38 -4.92 30.18 0.91
C ASP A 38 -3.52 30.83 0.90
N ILE A 39 -2.71 30.53 -0.12
CA ILE A 39 -1.42 31.20 -0.35
C ILE A 39 -1.67 32.69 -0.63
N GLY A 40 -1.06 33.56 0.17
CA GLY A 40 -1.20 35.01 0.06
C GLY A 40 -2.23 35.64 1.01
N LYS A 41 -2.94 34.85 1.83
CA LYS A 41 -3.75 35.37 2.93
C LYS A 41 -2.89 35.52 4.19
N GLY A 42 -2.47 36.75 4.49
CA GLY A 42 -1.66 37.06 5.68
C GLY A 42 -0.19 36.64 5.51
N ASN A 43 0.39 35.98 6.53
CA ASN A 43 1.80 35.54 6.53
C ASN A 43 2.00 34.12 5.93
N TYR A 44 1.01 33.64 5.18
CA TYR A 44 0.98 32.29 4.62
C TYR A 44 1.53 32.27 3.20
N GLY A 45 2.76 31.79 3.05
CA GLY A 45 3.46 31.67 1.77
C GLY A 45 3.53 30.22 1.27
N THR A 46 4.13 30.07 0.08
CA THR A 46 4.34 28.77 -0.57
C THR A 46 5.15 27.79 0.28
N TRP A 47 6.10 28.29 1.08
CA TRP A 47 6.92 27.47 1.95
C TRP A 47 6.13 26.84 3.09
N GLN A 48 5.21 27.60 3.69
CA GLN A 48 4.33 27.11 4.76
C GLN A 48 3.37 26.04 4.21
N ALA A 49 2.84 26.23 3.01
CA ALA A 49 2.01 25.23 2.33
C ALA A 49 2.75 23.90 2.10
N VAL A 50 3.99 23.95 1.61
CA VAL A 50 4.80 22.73 1.42
C VAL A 50 5.07 22.02 2.75
N GLN A 51 5.42 22.77 3.81
CA GLN A 51 5.63 22.19 5.14
C GLN A 51 4.35 21.53 5.68
N TYR A 52 3.21 22.18 5.53
CA TYR A 52 1.91 21.65 5.94
C TYR A 52 1.57 20.35 5.21
N VAL A 53 1.76 20.32 3.89
CA VAL A 53 1.52 19.14 3.06
C VAL A 53 2.43 17.99 3.47
N LEU A 54 3.73 18.24 3.68
CA LEU A 54 4.68 17.21 4.13
C LEU A 54 4.32 16.63 5.50
N LEU A 55 3.86 17.45 6.45
CA LEU A 55 3.38 17.00 7.75
C LEU A 55 2.07 16.21 7.65
N THR A 56 1.31 16.40 6.57
CA THR A 56 0.06 15.69 6.31
C THR A 56 0.29 14.32 5.65
N VAL A 57 1.42 14.10 4.98
CA VAL A 57 1.76 12.83 4.32
C VAL A 57 1.65 11.61 5.25
N PRO A 58 2.21 11.59 6.48
CA PRO A 58 2.09 10.43 7.38
C PRO A 58 0.63 10.12 7.75
N LYS A 59 -0.18 11.16 7.96
CA LYS A 59 -1.62 11.02 8.24
C LYS A 59 -2.35 10.42 7.05
N LEU A 60 -2.08 10.90 5.83
CA LEU A 60 -2.66 10.34 4.61
C LEU A 60 -2.20 8.90 4.40
N ALA A 61 -0.94 8.58 4.68
CA ALA A 61 -0.41 7.23 4.56
C ALA A 61 -1.20 6.26 5.44
N TYR A 62 -1.43 6.64 6.70
CA TYR A 62 -2.22 5.84 7.65
C TYR A 62 -3.68 5.66 7.21
N GLN A 63 -4.33 6.73 6.75
CA GLN A 63 -5.73 6.68 6.30
C GLN A 63 -5.91 5.85 5.02
N LEU A 64 -4.98 5.97 4.08
CA LEU A 64 -5.03 5.28 2.79
C LEU A 64 -4.51 3.84 2.87
N PHE A 65 -3.86 3.49 3.98
CA PHE A 65 -3.22 2.19 4.16
C PHE A 65 -4.16 1.00 3.88
N PRO A 66 -5.38 0.92 4.46
CA PRO A 66 -6.26 -0.24 4.25
C PRO A 66 -6.69 -0.39 2.79
N VAL A 67 -6.94 0.73 2.11
CA VAL A 67 -7.33 0.76 0.70
C VAL A 67 -6.16 0.32 -0.18
N ALA A 68 -4.96 0.83 0.09
CA ALA A 68 -3.74 0.42 -0.61
C ALA A 68 -3.41 -1.06 -0.39
N ALA A 69 -3.63 -1.59 0.81
CA ALA A 69 -3.43 -3.00 1.12
C ALA A 69 -4.39 -3.89 0.33
N LEU A 70 -5.67 -3.49 0.22
CA LEU A 70 -6.67 -4.20 -0.56
C LEU A 70 -6.31 -4.23 -2.06
N ILE A 71 -6.00 -3.07 -2.63
CA ILE A 71 -5.59 -2.94 -4.04
C ILE A 71 -4.29 -3.71 -4.30
N GLY A 72 -3.32 -3.60 -3.39
CA GLY A 72 -2.05 -4.31 -3.53
C GLY A 72 -2.19 -5.82 -3.45
N CYS A 73 -3.08 -6.33 -2.59
CA CYS A 73 -3.34 -7.76 -2.49
C CYS A 73 -4.00 -8.30 -3.77
N THR A 74 -4.99 -7.58 -4.32
CA THR A 74 -5.65 -7.99 -5.56
C THR A 74 -4.70 -7.96 -6.75
N ILE A 75 -3.85 -6.93 -6.85
CA ILE A 75 -2.82 -6.84 -7.90
C ILE A 75 -1.76 -7.93 -7.70
N GLY A 76 -1.20 -8.07 -6.50
CA GLY A 76 -0.10 -9.00 -6.20
C GLY A 76 -0.50 -10.45 -6.45
N LEU A 77 -1.67 -10.88 -5.96
CA LEU A 77 -2.20 -12.20 -6.26
C LEU A 77 -2.63 -12.34 -7.74
N GLY A 78 -3.15 -11.26 -8.33
CA GLY A 78 -3.51 -11.20 -9.75
C GLY A 78 -2.34 -11.46 -10.68
N VAL A 79 -1.16 -10.89 -10.39
CA VAL A 79 0.08 -11.14 -11.14
C VAL A 79 0.53 -12.61 -11.02
N LEU A 80 0.47 -13.18 -9.81
CA LEU A 80 0.77 -14.61 -9.62
C LEU A 80 -0.23 -15.51 -10.37
N ALA A 81 -1.49 -15.09 -10.47
CA ALA A 81 -2.51 -15.80 -11.22
C ALA A 81 -2.31 -15.66 -12.74
N SER A 82 -1.98 -14.46 -13.24
CA SER A 82 -1.77 -14.22 -14.68
C SER A 82 -0.57 -14.97 -15.23
N ASN A 83 0.49 -15.12 -14.42
CA ASN A 83 1.67 -15.93 -14.77
C ASN A 83 1.44 -17.44 -14.56
N SER A 84 0.22 -17.87 -14.23
CA SER A 84 -0.12 -19.26 -13.88
C SER A 84 0.64 -19.82 -12.67
N GLU A 85 1.37 -19.01 -11.91
CA GLU A 85 2.14 -19.44 -10.74
C GLU A 85 1.20 -19.98 -9.64
N LEU A 86 0.08 -19.29 -9.40
CA LEU A 86 -0.91 -19.73 -8.42
C LEU A 86 -1.54 -21.09 -8.82
N THR A 87 -1.74 -21.30 -10.13
CA THR A 87 -2.27 -22.54 -10.70
C THR A 87 -1.28 -23.69 -10.51
N VAL A 88 0.02 -23.45 -10.78
CA VAL A 88 1.08 -24.44 -10.59
C VAL A 88 1.25 -24.80 -9.12
N MET A 89 1.20 -23.83 -8.21
CA MET A 89 1.25 -24.10 -6.76
C MET A 89 0.12 -25.02 -6.32
N ARG A 90 -1.11 -24.79 -6.81
CA ARG A 90 -2.25 -25.66 -6.52
C ARG A 90 -2.10 -27.05 -7.13
N ALA A 91 -1.59 -27.16 -8.36
CA ALA A 91 -1.30 -28.43 -9.01
C ALA A 91 -0.23 -29.25 -8.27
N ALA A 92 0.73 -28.58 -7.61
CA ALA A 92 1.74 -29.18 -6.75
C ALA A 92 1.23 -29.58 -5.35
N GLY A 93 -0.09 -29.47 -5.09
CA GLY A 93 -0.72 -29.88 -3.84
C GLY A 93 -0.76 -28.79 -2.75
N VAL A 94 -0.48 -27.52 -3.07
CA VAL A 94 -0.63 -26.41 -2.12
C VAL A 94 -2.12 -26.06 -1.99
N SER A 95 -2.66 -26.16 -0.77
CA SER A 95 -4.05 -25.80 -0.49
C SER A 95 -4.29 -24.29 -0.57
N LEU A 96 -5.52 -23.89 -0.96
CA LEU A 96 -5.93 -22.48 -0.98
C LEU A 96 -5.78 -21.82 0.39
N GLY A 97 -6.17 -22.53 1.46
CA GLY A 97 -6.04 -22.03 2.83
C GLY A 97 -4.59 -21.71 3.22
N ARG A 98 -3.60 -22.44 2.68
CA ARG A 98 -2.18 -22.12 2.91
C ARG A 98 -1.80 -20.81 2.22
N ILE A 99 -2.23 -20.58 0.98
CA ILE A 99 -2.00 -19.31 0.26
C ILE A 99 -2.60 -18.14 1.04
N VAL A 100 -3.85 -18.28 1.49
CA VAL A 100 -4.53 -17.27 2.32
C VAL A 100 -3.72 -17.01 3.60
N TRP A 101 -3.23 -18.05 4.25
CA TRP A 101 -2.39 -17.91 5.45
C TRP A 101 -1.07 -17.17 5.17
N SER A 102 -0.42 -17.41 4.03
CA SER A 102 0.78 -16.68 3.62
C SER A 102 0.50 -15.18 3.47
N VAL A 103 -0.65 -14.81 2.89
CA VAL A 103 -1.09 -13.41 2.76
C VAL A 103 -1.43 -12.82 4.13
N MET A 104 -2.13 -13.56 4.99
CA MET A 104 -2.49 -13.11 6.34
C MET A 104 -1.26 -12.78 7.20
N LYS A 105 -0.18 -13.58 7.14
CA LYS A 105 1.08 -13.27 7.86
C LYS A 105 1.64 -11.90 7.48
N VAL A 106 1.57 -11.58 6.19
CA VAL A 106 2.03 -10.29 5.66
C VAL A 106 1.10 -9.15 6.07
N GLY A 107 -0.22 -9.37 5.98
CA GLY A 107 -1.19 -8.39 6.47
C GLY A 107 -1.03 -8.09 7.96
N LEU A 108 -0.73 -9.11 8.77
CA LEU A 108 -0.50 -8.96 10.21
C LEU A 108 0.78 -8.17 10.50
N LEU A 109 1.87 -8.44 9.78
CA LEU A 109 3.11 -7.66 9.87
C LEU A 109 2.86 -6.18 9.53
N ILE A 110 2.10 -5.94 8.47
CA ILE A 110 1.67 -4.63 8.04
C ILE A 110 0.88 -3.89 9.13
N VAL A 111 -0.09 -4.55 9.76
CA VAL A 111 -0.92 -3.95 10.82
C VAL A 111 -0.06 -3.55 12.01
N ILE A 112 0.89 -4.39 12.40
CA ILE A 112 1.83 -4.08 13.48
C ILE A 112 2.67 -2.84 13.13
N VAL A 113 3.18 -2.75 11.90
CA VAL A 113 3.95 -1.58 11.44
C VAL A 113 3.09 -0.31 11.41
N SER A 114 1.80 -0.42 11.11
CA SER A 114 0.88 0.74 11.10
C SER A 114 0.52 1.23 12.51
N LEU A 115 0.63 0.38 13.53
CA LEU A 115 0.32 0.72 14.93
C LEU A 115 1.46 1.43 15.66
N VAL A 116 2.68 1.41 15.10
CA VAL A 116 3.89 2.02 15.67
C VAL A 116 4.23 3.30 14.93
#